data_AF-A0A1M3QWA6-F1
#
_entry.id   AF-A0A1M3QWA6-F1
#
_cell.length_a   1.000
_cell.length_b   1.000
_cell.length_c   1.000
_cell.angle_alpha   90.00
_cell.angle_beta   90.00
_cell.angle_gamma   90.00
#
_symmetry.space_group_name_H-M   'P 1'
#
loop_
_entity.id
_entity.type
_entity.pdbx_description
1 polymer ?
#
loop_
_entity_poly.entity_id
_entity_poly.type
_entity_poly.pdbx_seq_one_letter_code
_entity_poly.pdbx_strand_id
1 'polypeptide(L)'
;MKVIFQFFVTAFLTMILRGDCFACSVCKVTVNGRTYLGNNEDSWRIGSRIWFENKTFGNFGAIYVGYDDNFPQGGMNEAGLAYDGLTIYPKSVTLDPSKTTETNPGKFIREIMQNCTTVEDVKNYAIKFNRPFNSGVLFFADKFGKYLVMEPDTMTIGNDAKYIIANFCPSTTSDKQKLNFERYKRGNDFLFNHTNDTNSNYCLSLVDTMHECRNKIGDGTMHSFIADLEGGEE
;
A
#
# COMPACT_ATOMS: atom_id res chain seq x y z
N MET A 1 -8.42 35.56 35.16
CA MET A 1 -7.19 34.74 35.25
C MET A 1 -7.44 33.23 35.12
N LYS A 2 -8.41 32.64 35.84
CA LYS A 2 -8.78 31.20 35.70
C LYS A 2 -9.21 30.78 34.28
N VAL A 3 -9.96 31.62 33.57
CA VAL A 3 -10.48 31.31 32.22
C VAL A 3 -9.37 31.29 31.16
N ILE A 4 -8.37 32.17 31.28
CA ILE A 4 -7.21 32.22 30.37
C ILE A 4 -6.32 30.98 30.59
N PHE A 5 -6.10 30.59 31.85
CA PHE A 5 -5.34 29.38 32.19
C PHE A 5 -6.02 28.10 31.67
N GLN A 6 -7.36 28.01 31.76
CA GLN A 6 -8.13 26.90 31.18
C GLN A 6 -7.98 26.81 29.66
N PHE A 7 -7.97 27.95 28.95
CA PHE A 7 -7.78 27.99 27.50
C PHE A 7 -6.39 27.49 27.07
N PHE A 8 -5.33 27.88 27.80
CA PHE A 8 -3.98 27.39 27.54
C PHE A 8 -3.84 25.88 27.81
N VAL A 9 -4.45 25.36 28.87
CA VAL A 9 -4.43 23.91 29.16
C VAL A 9 -5.18 23.12 28.08
N THR A 10 -6.31 23.64 27.58
CA THR A 10 -7.09 22.97 26.52
C THR A 10 -6.38 22.98 25.15
N ALA A 11 -5.69 24.08 24.81
CA ALA A 11 -4.89 24.20 23.59
C ALA A 11 -3.58 23.38 23.65
N PHE A 12 -3.01 23.20 24.85
CA PHE A 12 -1.85 22.33 25.04
C PHE A 12 -2.22 20.85 24.98
N LEU A 13 -3.39 20.47 25.48
CA LEU A 13 -3.89 19.09 25.43
C LEU A 13 -4.23 18.62 24.00
N THR A 14 -4.67 19.53 23.12
CA THR A 14 -4.93 19.21 21.71
C THR A 14 -3.66 19.13 20.85
N MET A 15 -2.55 19.77 21.27
CA MET A 15 -1.25 19.62 20.59
C MET A 15 -0.54 18.29 20.90
N ILE A 16 -0.86 17.64 22.03
CA ILE A 16 -0.19 16.39 22.46
C ILE A 16 -0.78 15.14 21.77
N LEU A 17 -1.85 15.28 20.99
CA LEU A 17 -2.46 14.17 20.24
C LEU A 17 -2.07 14.15 18.75
N ARG A 18 -0.86 14.59 18.40
CA ARG A 18 -0.26 14.19 17.12
C ARG A 18 0.31 12.78 17.32
N GLY A 19 -0.59 11.79 17.34
CA GLY A 19 -0.17 10.40 17.34
C GLY A 19 0.62 10.14 16.07
N ASP A 20 1.90 9.76 16.24
CA ASP A 20 2.70 9.21 15.17
C ASP A 20 2.00 7.94 14.67
N CYS A 21 1.26 8.10 13.57
CA CYS A 21 0.54 7.01 12.94
C CYS A 21 1.57 6.05 12.34
N PHE A 22 1.45 4.78 12.71
CA PHE A 22 2.01 3.63 12.01
C PHE A 22 1.66 3.77 10.54
N ALA A 23 2.67 3.88 9.66
CA ALA A 23 2.33 4.24 8.31
C ALA A 23 3.22 3.58 7.27
N CYS A 24 2.73 2.58 6.55
CA CYS A 24 3.39 2.06 5.35
C CYS A 24 3.36 3.10 4.21
N SER A 25 4.19 2.90 3.20
CA SER A 25 4.08 3.66 1.95
C SER A 25 4.30 2.74 0.76
N VAL A 26 3.63 3.05 -0.35
CA VAL A 26 3.80 2.32 -1.61
C VAL A 26 4.07 3.32 -2.72
N CYS A 27 4.93 2.94 -3.65
CA CYS A 27 5.14 3.61 -4.92
C CYS A 27 5.02 2.62 -6.09
N LYS A 28 4.57 3.15 -7.21
CA LYS A 28 4.62 2.50 -8.52
C LYS A 28 5.43 3.38 -9.45
N VAL A 29 6.38 2.77 -10.16
CA VAL A 29 7.25 3.47 -11.11
C VAL A 29 7.30 2.68 -12.40
N THR A 30 6.98 3.31 -13.53
CA THR A 30 7.22 2.80 -14.89
C THR A 30 8.22 3.71 -15.58
N VAL A 31 9.37 3.15 -15.92
CA VAL A 31 10.49 3.86 -16.55
C VAL A 31 11.08 2.94 -17.62
N ASN A 32 11.30 3.47 -18.82
CA ASN A 32 11.87 2.74 -19.95
C ASN A 32 11.14 1.42 -20.27
N GLY A 33 9.81 1.41 -20.15
CA GLY A 33 8.97 0.24 -20.41
C GLY A 33 8.88 -0.76 -19.26
N ARG A 34 9.71 -0.63 -18.22
CA ARG A 34 9.70 -1.51 -17.04
C ARG A 34 8.90 -0.93 -15.90
N THR A 35 8.11 -1.76 -15.24
CA THR A 35 7.30 -1.36 -14.08
C THR A 35 7.81 -1.99 -12.80
N TYR A 36 7.86 -1.18 -11.74
CA TYR A 36 8.27 -1.56 -10.40
C TYR A 36 7.20 -1.18 -9.39
N LEU A 37 7.00 -2.04 -8.38
CA LEU A 37 6.26 -1.71 -7.17
C LEU A 37 7.23 -1.72 -6.00
N GLY A 38 7.27 -0.63 -5.23
CA GLY A 38 8.11 -0.51 -4.05
C GLY A 38 7.26 -0.15 -2.83
N ASN A 39 7.52 -0.78 -1.68
CA ASN A 39 6.86 -0.44 -0.42
C ASN A 39 7.86 -0.26 0.74
N ASN A 40 7.41 0.43 1.78
CA ASN A 40 8.00 0.45 3.11
C ASN A 40 6.96 -0.10 4.08
N GLU A 41 7.32 -1.17 4.80
CA GLU A 41 6.50 -1.72 5.89
C GLU A 41 6.94 -1.11 7.21
N ASP A 42 6.02 -0.39 7.84
CA ASP A 42 6.25 0.30 9.10
C ASP A 42 5.41 -0.34 10.20
N SER A 43 6.06 -1.15 11.03
CA SER A 43 5.38 -2.02 11.98
C SER A 43 6.25 -2.32 13.19
N TRP A 44 5.57 -2.62 14.29
CA TRP A 44 6.15 -3.06 15.56
C TRP A 44 6.36 -4.56 15.64
N ARG A 45 5.87 -5.29 14.64
CA ARG A 45 6.03 -6.72 14.55
C ARG A 45 7.47 -7.05 14.16
N ILE A 46 8.09 -7.92 14.95
CA ILE A 46 9.40 -8.52 14.66
C ILE A 46 9.21 -9.82 13.88
N GLY A 47 10.26 -10.26 13.18
CA GLY A 47 10.25 -11.54 12.48
C GLY A 47 9.55 -11.50 11.12
N SER A 48 9.83 -10.46 10.33
CA SER A 48 9.40 -10.43 8.92
C SER A 48 9.87 -11.69 8.18
N ARG A 49 9.01 -12.21 7.32
CA ARG A 49 9.24 -13.43 6.55
C ARG A 49 8.97 -13.19 5.08
N ILE A 50 9.74 -13.88 4.26
CA ILE A 50 9.47 -14.10 2.86
C ILE A 50 9.13 -15.57 2.69
N TRP A 51 8.04 -15.88 1.99
CA TRP A 51 7.71 -17.26 1.64
C TRP A 51 7.14 -17.33 0.22
N PHE A 52 7.15 -18.54 -0.32
CA PHE A 52 6.70 -18.84 -1.67
C PHE A 52 5.51 -19.79 -1.61
N GLU A 53 4.47 -19.48 -2.38
CA GLU A 53 3.43 -20.43 -2.74
C GLU A 53 3.71 -20.90 -4.16
N ASN A 54 3.98 -22.19 -4.33
CA ASN A 54 4.31 -22.74 -5.65
C ASN A 54 3.10 -22.73 -6.58
N LYS A 55 3.38 -22.57 -7.87
CA LYS A 55 2.41 -22.77 -8.95
C LYS A 55 1.71 -24.12 -8.82
N THR A 56 0.40 -24.13 -9.08
CA THR A 56 -0.39 -25.36 -9.20
C THR A 56 -1.13 -25.38 -10.55
N PHE A 57 -1.75 -26.51 -10.91
CA PHE A 57 -2.42 -26.61 -12.22
C PHE A 57 -3.56 -25.57 -12.33
N GLY A 58 -3.36 -24.56 -13.18
CA GLY A 58 -4.32 -23.48 -13.41
C GLY A 58 -4.16 -22.24 -12.52
N ASN A 59 -3.15 -22.20 -11.63
CA ASN A 59 -2.92 -21.09 -10.72
C ASN A 59 -1.47 -20.64 -10.72
N PHE A 60 -1.23 -19.33 -10.62
CA PHE A 60 0.11 -18.75 -10.52
C PHE A 60 0.77 -19.07 -9.18
N GLY A 61 2.08 -19.26 -9.20
CA GLY A 61 2.91 -19.14 -8.01
C GLY A 61 3.04 -17.68 -7.56
N ALA A 62 3.36 -17.47 -6.29
CA ALA A 62 3.57 -16.13 -5.73
C ALA A 62 4.61 -16.11 -4.62
N ILE A 63 5.36 -15.02 -4.56
CA ILE A 63 6.17 -14.63 -3.42
C ILE A 63 5.37 -13.68 -2.54
N TYR A 64 5.45 -13.87 -1.23
CA TYR A 64 4.82 -13.01 -0.24
C TYR A 64 5.81 -12.51 0.79
N VAL A 65 5.53 -11.31 1.29
CA VAL A 65 6.20 -10.71 2.43
C VAL A 65 5.16 -10.47 3.53
N GLY A 66 5.54 -10.71 4.77
CA GLY A 66 4.67 -10.57 5.93
C GLY A 66 5.35 -11.04 7.21
N TYR A 67 4.59 -11.65 8.12
CA TYR A 67 5.05 -12.07 9.45
C TYR A 67 4.78 -13.55 9.73
N ASP A 68 4.96 -13.95 10.98
CA ASP A 68 4.81 -15.32 11.48
C ASP A 68 3.37 -15.86 11.46
N ASP A 69 2.37 -15.00 11.30
CA ASP A 69 0.97 -15.36 11.11
C ASP A 69 0.63 -15.83 9.68
N ASN A 70 1.62 -15.81 8.78
CA ASN A 70 1.46 -16.10 7.36
C ASN A 70 0.37 -15.25 6.68
N PHE A 71 0.07 -14.04 7.19
CA PHE A 71 -0.80 -13.11 6.49
C PHE A 71 0.01 -12.42 5.38
N PRO A 72 -0.41 -12.51 4.11
CA PRO A 72 0.34 -11.95 2.99
C PRO A 72 0.12 -10.43 2.98
N GLN A 73 1.08 -9.67 3.51
CA GLN A 73 0.97 -8.20 3.58
C GLN A 73 1.24 -7.56 2.23
N GLY A 74 2.23 -8.07 1.51
CA GLY A 74 2.55 -7.73 0.13
C GLY A 74 3.09 -8.94 -0.62
N GLY A 75 3.28 -8.80 -1.92
CA GLY A 75 3.81 -9.88 -2.73
C GLY A 75 3.73 -9.63 -4.24
N MET A 76 4.21 -10.61 -4.99
CA MET A 76 4.19 -10.62 -6.46
C MET A 76 3.90 -12.04 -6.96
N ASN A 77 3.11 -12.19 -8.02
CA ASN A 77 2.89 -13.46 -8.69
C ASN A 77 3.76 -13.62 -9.95
N GLU A 78 3.83 -14.84 -10.47
CA GLU A 78 4.55 -15.18 -11.71
C GLU A 78 4.06 -14.41 -12.96
N ALA A 79 2.86 -13.84 -12.91
CA ALA A 79 2.29 -13.10 -14.03
C ALA A 79 2.80 -11.65 -14.14
N GLY A 80 3.48 -11.15 -13.10
CA GLY A 80 3.92 -9.76 -12.98
C GLY A 80 2.87 -8.83 -12.35
N LEU A 81 1.96 -9.39 -11.54
CA LEU A 81 1.06 -8.63 -10.67
C LEU A 81 1.67 -8.57 -9.27
N ALA A 82 1.85 -7.38 -8.73
CA ALA A 82 2.29 -7.17 -7.35
C ALA A 82 1.27 -6.35 -6.57
N TYR A 83 1.31 -6.47 -5.25
CA TYR A 83 0.50 -5.66 -4.36
C TYR A 83 1.15 -5.42 -3.01
N ASP A 84 0.62 -4.44 -2.29
CA ASP A 84 0.90 -4.21 -0.88
C ASP A 84 -0.34 -3.63 -0.18
N GLY A 85 -0.48 -3.88 1.12
CA GLY A 85 -1.59 -3.44 1.95
C GLY A 85 -1.21 -2.31 2.90
N LEU A 86 -1.92 -1.18 2.83
CA LEU A 86 -1.73 -0.06 3.73
C LEU A 86 -2.88 0.02 4.76
N THR A 87 -2.53 0.17 6.03
CA THR A 87 -3.53 0.43 7.08
C THR A 87 -4.15 1.81 6.90
N ILE A 88 -5.45 1.96 7.11
CA ILE A 88 -6.16 3.25 7.14
C ILE A 88 -7.07 3.31 8.37
N TYR A 89 -7.55 4.51 8.70
CA TYR A 89 -8.67 4.62 9.63
C TYR A 89 -9.90 3.85 9.08
N PRO A 90 -10.59 3.07 9.92
CA PRO A 90 -11.74 2.28 9.47
C PRO A 90 -12.79 3.13 8.74
N LYS A 91 -13.20 2.67 7.55
CA LYS A 91 -14.25 3.29 6.75
C LYS A 91 -15.56 2.53 6.89
N SER A 92 -16.70 3.20 6.92
CA SER A 92 -17.98 2.49 6.84
C SER A 92 -18.16 1.89 5.44
N VAL A 93 -18.53 0.61 5.36
CA VAL A 93 -18.83 -0.07 4.09
C VAL A 93 -20.28 -0.50 4.11
N THR A 94 -21.03 -0.15 3.06
CA THR A 94 -22.39 -0.67 2.85
C THR A 94 -22.30 -1.99 2.08
N LEU A 95 -22.91 -3.04 2.63
CA LEU A 95 -22.95 -4.34 1.99
C LEU A 95 -24.00 -4.35 0.86
N ASP A 96 -23.61 -4.85 -0.29
CA ASP A 96 -24.49 -5.10 -1.43
C ASP A 96 -25.04 -6.53 -1.33
N PRO A 97 -26.36 -6.72 -1.18
CA PRO A 97 -26.96 -8.05 -1.02
C PRO A 97 -26.80 -8.95 -2.26
N SER A 98 -26.45 -8.40 -3.43
CA SER A 98 -26.19 -9.18 -4.64
C SER A 98 -24.78 -9.78 -4.69
N LYS A 99 -23.88 -9.36 -3.81
CA LYS A 99 -22.46 -9.78 -3.78
C LYS A 99 -22.19 -10.81 -2.70
N THR A 100 -21.23 -11.68 -2.96
CA THR A 100 -20.70 -12.60 -1.94
C THR A 100 -19.91 -11.82 -0.90
N THR A 101 -20.09 -12.08 0.39
CA THR A 101 -19.27 -11.44 1.43
C THR A 101 -18.05 -12.30 1.73
N GLU A 102 -16.86 -11.77 1.50
CA GLU A 102 -15.59 -12.43 1.84
C GLU A 102 -15.01 -11.80 3.10
N THR A 103 -14.95 -12.55 4.20
CA THR A 103 -14.51 -12.09 5.52
C THR A 103 -13.06 -12.43 5.82
N ASN A 104 -12.42 -13.26 4.99
CA ASN A 104 -11.03 -13.65 5.12
C ASN A 104 -10.16 -12.88 4.12
N PRO A 105 -9.51 -11.76 4.54
CA PRO A 105 -8.66 -10.98 3.65
C PRO A 105 -7.47 -11.78 3.12
N GLY A 106 -6.90 -12.68 3.93
CA GLY A 106 -5.75 -13.49 3.50
C GLY A 106 -6.10 -14.51 2.43
N LYS A 107 -7.33 -15.04 2.44
CA LYS A 107 -7.87 -15.89 1.36
C LYS A 107 -8.17 -15.06 0.11
N PHE A 108 -8.85 -13.93 0.29
CA PHE A 108 -9.18 -13.01 -0.80
C PHE A 108 -7.94 -12.58 -1.62
N ILE A 109 -6.89 -12.18 -0.92
CA ILE A 109 -5.63 -11.75 -1.52
C ILE A 109 -4.97 -12.91 -2.26
N ARG A 110 -4.86 -14.09 -1.64
CA ARG A 110 -4.27 -15.28 -2.29
C ARG A 110 -5.03 -15.66 -3.56
N GLU A 111 -6.36 -15.65 -3.53
CA GLU A 111 -7.17 -15.95 -4.71
C GLU A 111 -6.92 -14.93 -5.83
N ILE A 112 -6.73 -13.65 -5.52
CA ILE A 112 -6.30 -12.66 -6.51
C ILE A 112 -4.92 -13.03 -7.08
N MET A 113 -3.92 -13.23 -6.22
CA MET A 113 -2.54 -13.47 -6.66
C MET A 113 -2.40 -14.79 -7.44
N GLN A 114 -3.21 -15.79 -7.14
CA GLN A 114 -3.18 -17.09 -7.83
C GLN A 114 -3.97 -17.10 -9.15
N ASN A 115 -4.82 -16.12 -9.44
CA ASN A 115 -5.72 -16.15 -10.60
C ASN A 115 -5.68 -14.90 -11.50
N CYS A 116 -5.15 -13.77 -11.03
CA CYS A 116 -5.16 -12.49 -11.76
C CYS A 116 -3.82 -12.21 -12.43
N THR A 117 -3.84 -11.68 -13.65
CA THR A 117 -2.64 -11.25 -14.39
C THR A 117 -2.51 -9.72 -14.43
N THR A 118 -3.64 -9.03 -14.51
CA THR A 118 -3.71 -7.56 -14.68
C THR A 118 -4.49 -6.91 -13.55
N VAL A 119 -4.31 -5.60 -13.36
CA VAL A 119 -5.14 -4.85 -12.39
C VAL A 119 -6.62 -4.83 -12.80
N GLU A 120 -6.93 -4.99 -14.09
CA GLU A 120 -8.29 -5.21 -14.56
C GLU A 120 -8.87 -6.54 -14.08
N ASP A 121 -8.10 -7.63 -14.13
CA ASP A 121 -8.51 -8.92 -13.56
C ASP A 121 -8.80 -8.78 -12.07
N VAL A 122 -7.92 -8.09 -11.34
CA VAL A 122 -8.12 -7.81 -9.92
C VAL A 122 -9.44 -7.09 -9.69
N LYS A 123 -9.72 -6.01 -10.43
CA LYS A 123 -10.99 -5.27 -10.30
C LYS A 123 -12.20 -6.13 -10.64
N ASN A 124 -12.12 -6.93 -11.71
CA ASN A 124 -13.18 -7.83 -12.17
C ASN A 124 -13.44 -8.98 -11.19
N TYR A 125 -12.41 -9.46 -10.49
CA TYR A 125 -12.54 -10.40 -9.39
C TYR A 125 -13.21 -9.73 -8.19
N ALA A 126 -12.61 -8.62 -7.75
CA ALA A 126 -12.92 -7.95 -6.49
C ALA A 126 -14.31 -7.29 -6.46
N ILE A 127 -14.88 -6.91 -7.61
CA ILE A 127 -16.22 -6.31 -7.69
C ILE A 127 -17.34 -7.29 -7.32
N LYS A 128 -17.08 -8.60 -7.40
CA LYS A 128 -18.04 -9.67 -7.06
C LYS A 128 -18.25 -9.80 -5.55
N PHE A 129 -17.40 -9.16 -4.74
CA PHE A 129 -17.37 -9.35 -3.30
C PHE A 129 -17.72 -8.09 -2.52
N ASN A 130 -18.45 -8.28 -1.42
CA ASN A 130 -18.38 -7.35 -0.29
C ASN A 130 -17.11 -7.65 0.51
N ARG A 131 -16.39 -6.59 0.89
CA ARG A 131 -15.09 -6.65 1.57
C ARG A 131 -15.18 -5.89 2.91
N PRO A 132 -15.68 -6.51 3.99
CA PRO A 132 -15.86 -5.85 5.28
C PRO A 132 -14.55 -5.57 6.04
N PHE A 133 -13.38 -5.93 5.50
CA PHE A 133 -12.08 -5.53 6.03
C PHE A 133 -11.82 -4.05 5.69
N ASN A 134 -12.34 -3.17 6.56
CA ASN A 134 -12.51 -1.76 6.28
C ASN A 134 -11.40 -0.83 6.80
N SER A 135 -10.33 -1.40 7.34
CA SER A 135 -9.17 -0.69 7.89
C SER A 135 -7.94 -0.77 6.97
N GLY A 136 -8.13 -1.11 5.69
CA GLY A 136 -7.03 -1.27 4.73
C GLY A 136 -7.35 -0.71 3.35
N VAL A 137 -6.30 -0.28 2.66
CA VAL A 137 -6.26 -0.06 1.21
C VAL A 137 -5.31 -1.10 0.63
N LEU A 138 -5.74 -1.82 -0.41
CA LEU A 138 -4.83 -2.67 -1.19
C LEU A 138 -4.39 -1.89 -2.43
N PHE A 139 -3.09 -1.80 -2.66
CA PHE A 139 -2.52 -1.19 -3.85
C PHE A 139 -1.93 -2.27 -4.74
N PHE A 140 -2.46 -2.43 -5.94
CA PHE A 140 -1.95 -3.39 -6.94
C PHE A 140 -1.26 -2.65 -8.07
N ALA A 141 -0.22 -3.24 -8.65
CA ALA A 141 0.37 -2.82 -9.92
C ALA A 141 0.66 -4.03 -10.80
N ASP A 142 0.49 -3.87 -12.11
CA ASP A 142 0.87 -4.88 -13.08
C ASP A 142 2.05 -4.43 -13.94
N LYS A 143 2.71 -5.41 -14.58
CA LYS A 143 3.85 -5.17 -15.46
C LYS A 143 3.58 -4.22 -16.61
N PHE A 144 2.31 -4.09 -17.03
CA PHE A 144 1.89 -3.19 -18.10
C PHE A 144 1.84 -1.71 -17.66
N GLY A 145 2.16 -1.43 -16.39
CA GLY A 145 2.26 -0.08 -15.88
C GLY A 145 0.94 0.46 -15.32
N LYS A 146 -0.09 -0.34 -15.22
CA LYS A 146 -1.32 0.10 -14.54
C LYS A 146 -1.24 -0.19 -13.05
N TYR A 147 -2.02 0.56 -12.29
CA TYR A 147 -2.21 0.30 -10.87
C TYR A 147 -3.69 0.40 -10.49
N LEU A 148 -4.06 -0.28 -9.41
CA LEU A 148 -5.38 -0.22 -8.79
C LEU A 148 -5.22 0.17 -7.32
N VAL A 149 -5.88 1.26 -6.95
CA VAL A 149 -6.14 1.59 -5.54
C VAL A 149 -7.49 0.97 -5.17
N MET A 150 -7.46 -0.05 -4.32
CA MET A 150 -8.64 -0.72 -3.79
C MET A 150 -8.88 -0.28 -2.34
N GLU A 151 -9.75 0.72 -2.20
CA GLU A 151 -10.32 1.10 -0.92
C GLU A 151 -11.46 0.16 -0.50
N PRO A 152 -11.96 0.25 0.75
CA PRO A 152 -13.06 -0.61 1.20
C PRO A 152 -14.32 -0.55 0.33
N ASP A 153 -14.68 0.61 -0.22
CA ASP A 153 -15.89 0.83 -1.01
C ASP A 153 -15.62 1.26 -2.48
N THR A 154 -14.39 1.62 -2.81
CA THR A 154 -14.03 2.29 -4.07
C THR A 154 -12.83 1.60 -4.70
N MET A 155 -12.82 1.51 -6.03
CA MET A 155 -11.73 0.92 -6.81
C MET A 155 -11.36 1.82 -7.99
N THR A 156 -10.17 2.40 -7.94
CA THR A 156 -9.68 3.36 -8.94
C THR A 156 -8.47 2.79 -9.67
N ILE A 157 -8.59 2.63 -10.99
CA ILE A 157 -7.46 2.25 -11.85
C ILE A 157 -6.78 3.53 -12.35
N GLY A 158 -5.45 3.53 -12.36
CA GLY A 158 -4.63 4.55 -12.99
C GLY A 158 -3.51 3.96 -13.83
N ASN A 159 -2.85 4.81 -14.60
CA ASN A 159 -1.74 4.44 -15.49
C ASN A 159 -0.62 5.50 -15.49
N ASP A 160 -0.57 6.34 -14.46
CA ASP A 160 0.51 7.31 -14.31
C ASP A 160 1.85 6.60 -14.20
N ALA A 161 2.88 7.12 -14.89
CA ALA A 161 4.21 6.53 -14.87
C ALA A 161 4.76 6.44 -13.44
N LYS A 162 4.48 7.42 -12.59
CA LYS A 162 4.92 7.48 -11.19
C LYS A 162 3.70 7.75 -10.32
N TYR A 163 3.46 6.91 -9.30
CA TYR A 163 2.38 7.10 -8.33
C TYR A 163 2.85 6.72 -6.93
N ILE A 164 2.40 7.44 -5.91
CA ILE A 164 2.73 7.18 -4.51
C ILE A 164 1.46 7.22 -3.64
N ILE A 165 1.46 6.43 -2.57
CA ILE A 165 0.39 6.40 -1.58
C ILE A 165 0.97 6.10 -0.19
N ALA A 166 0.28 6.58 0.85
CA ALA A 166 0.52 6.22 2.24
C ALA A 166 -0.83 5.84 2.88
N ASN A 167 -0.93 5.90 4.20
CA ASN A 167 -2.06 5.41 5.01
C ASN A 167 -3.31 6.29 4.94
N PHE A 168 -3.81 6.54 3.75
CA PHE A 168 -5.02 7.31 3.50
C PHE A 168 -5.79 6.75 2.31
N CYS A 169 -7.09 7.07 2.26
CA CYS A 169 -7.94 6.83 1.10
C CYS A 169 -7.84 8.03 0.14
N PRO A 170 -7.31 7.87 -1.09
CA PRO A 170 -7.30 8.97 -2.06
C PRO A 170 -8.69 9.53 -2.38
N SER A 171 -9.76 8.73 -2.27
CA SER A 171 -11.13 9.15 -2.56
C SER A 171 -11.70 10.18 -1.58
N THR A 172 -11.20 10.20 -0.34
CA THR A 172 -11.71 11.07 0.73
C THR A 172 -10.66 12.01 1.33
N THR A 173 -9.40 11.87 0.90
CA THR A 173 -8.28 12.67 1.41
C THR A 173 -7.89 13.72 0.37
N SER A 174 -8.14 15.00 0.67
CA SER A 174 -7.74 16.11 -0.20
C SER A 174 -6.22 16.21 -0.32
N ASP A 175 -5.71 16.83 -1.39
CA ASP A 175 -4.26 16.99 -1.59
C ASP A 175 -3.57 17.70 -0.42
N LYS A 176 -4.24 18.70 0.16
CA LYS A 176 -3.73 19.38 1.37
C LYS A 176 -3.61 18.42 2.56
N GLN A 177 -4.56 17.50 2.74
CA GLN A 177 -4.50 16.51 3.82
C GLN A 177 -3.43 15.44 3.57
N LYS A 178 -3.20 15.04 2.31
CA LYS A 178 -2.13 14.09 1.95
C LYS A 178 -0.76 14.61 2.40
N LEU A 179 -0.54 15.93 2.32
CA LEU A 179 0.72 16.56 2.77
C LEU A 179 0.92 16.56 4.29
N ASN A 180 -0.07 16.16 5.09
CA ASN A 180 0.13 15.91 6.53
C ASN A 180 0.87 14.59 6.81
N PHE A 181 0.97 13.71 5.81
CA PHE A 181 1.74 12.48 5.91
C PHE A 181 3.17 12.78 5.44
N GLU A 182 4.10 12.98 6.38
CA GLU A 182 5.47 13.45 6.07
C GLU A 182 6.18 12.57 5.04
N ARG A 183 6.03 11.24 5.09
CA ARG A 183 6.56 10.34 4.05
C ARG A 183 5.99 10.59 2.65
N TYR A 184 4.69 10.83 2.57
CA TYR A 184 4.03 11.11 1.30
C TYR A 184 4.52 12.45 0.76
N LYS A 185 4.64 13.45 1.65
CA LYS A 185 5.20 14.75 1.31
C LYS A 185 6.64 14.64 0.81
N ARG A 186 7.53 13.91 1.49
CA ARG A 186 8.92 13.66 1.03
C ARG A 186 8.96 12.97 -0.33
N GLY A 187 8.16 11.92 -0.53
CA GLY A 187 8.05 11.25 -1.82
C GLY A 187 7.51 12.17 -2.92
N ASN A 188 6.48 12.98 -2.60
CA ASN A 188 5.89 13.93 -3.53
C ASN A 188 6.89 15.02 -3.94
N ASP A 189 7.67 15.54 -2.99
CA ASP A 189 8.73 16.50 -3.23
C ASP A 189 9.85 15.87 -4.08
N PHE A 190 10.19 14.59 -3.86
CA PHE A 190 11.12 13.86 -4.70
C PHE A 190 10.63 13.75 -6.14
N LEU A 191 9.36 13.36 -6.35
CA LEU A 191 8.75 13.26 -7.67
C LEU A 191 8.77 14.61 -8.42
N PHE A 192 8.49 15.71 -7.71
CA PHE A 192 8.50 17.06 -8.28
C PHE A 192 9.90 17.50 -8.71
N ASN A 193 10.93 17.16 -7.94
CA ASN A 193 12.31 17.57 -8.20
C ASN A 193 13.05 16.65 -9.20
N HIS A 194 12.57 15.43 -9.44
CA HIS A 194 13.22 14.42 -10.29
C HIS A 194 12.32 13.93 -11.43
N THR A 195 11.54 14.84 -12.02
CA THR A 195 10.56 14.52 -13.08
C THR A 195 11.16 13.75 -14.26
N ASN A 196 12.35 14.15 -14.72
CA ASN A 196 13.04 13.57 -15.87
C ASN A 196 14.01 12.42 -15.55
N ASP A 197 14.12 12.02 -14.27
CA ASP A 197 15.00 10.92 -13.91
C ASP A 197 14.37 9.58 -14.34
N THR A 198 15.18 8.82 -15.08
CA THR A 198 14.88 7.53 -15.71
C THR A 198 15.88 6.45 -15.29
N ASN A 199 16.67 6.70 -14.23
CA ASN A 199 17.61 5.75 -13.69
C ASN A 199 16.87 4.47 -13.23
N SER A 200 17.49 3.31 -13.46
CA SER A 200 16.96 2.02 -12.97
C SER A 200 16.76 2.00 -11.45
N ASN A 201 17.51 2.81 -10.70
CA ASN A 201 17.41 2.93 -9.26
C ASN A 201 16.35 3.95 -8.79
N TYR A 202 15.59 4.57 -9.70
CA TYR A 202 14.60 5.60 -9.33
C TYR A 202 13.57 5.10 -8.32
N CYS A 203 13.08 3.86 -8.49
CA CYS A 203 12.14 3.25 -7.55
C CYS A 203 12.76 3.12 -6.15
N LEU A 204 14.00 2.64 -6.08
CA LEU A 204 14.73 2.52 -4.81
C LEU A 204 14.92 3.89 -4.14
N SER A 205 15.36 4.90 -4.88
CA SER A 205 15.52 6.25 -4.33
C SER A 205 14.20 6.85 -3.85
N LEU A 206 13.11 6.63 -4.59
CA LEU A 206 11.79 7.08 -4.19
C LEU A 206 11.32 6.38 -2.90
N VAL A 207 11.43 5.04 -2.82
CA VAL A 207 11.12 4.27 -1.61
C VAL A 207 11.94 4.77 -0.42
N ASP A 208 13.24 5.02 -0.63
CA ASP A 208 14.11 5.56 0.40
C ASP A 208 13.61 6.92 0.91
N THR A 209 13.16 7.85 0.06
CA THR A 209 12.60 9.12 0.56
C THR A 209 11.37 8.96 1.46
N MET A 210 10.65 7.83 1.33
CA MET A 210 9.40 7.57 2.03
C MET A 210 9.57 6.68 3.29
N HIS A 211 10.80 6.29 3.65
CA HIS A 211 11.05 5.52 4.87
C HIS A 211 10.85 6.38 6.13
N GLU A 212 10.59 5.77 7.29
CA GLU A 212 10.67 6.46 8.58
C GLU A 212 11.76 5.89 9.48
N CYS A 213 12.48 6.80 10.13
CA CYS A 213 13.40 6.48 11.21
C CYS A 213 12.84 7.05 12.51
N ARG A 214 12.47 6.18 13.45
CA ARG A 214 11.98 6.60 14.77
C ARG A 214 12.81 5.97 15.88
N ASN A 215 12.97 6.69 16.99
CA ASN A 215 13.81 6.26 18.12
C ASN A 215 13.24 5.07 18.91
N LYS A 216 11.96 4.73 18.69
CA LYS A 216 11.28 3.64 19.38
C LYS A 216 11.23 2.40 18.49
N ILE A 217 11.60 1.25 19.04
CA ILE A 217 11.49 -0.06 18.38
C ILE A 217 10.06 -0.22 17.87
N GLY A 218 9.94 -0.51 16.58
CA GLY A 218 8.67 -0.82 15.95
C GLY A 218 7.88 0.36 15.39
N ASP A 219 8.43 1.57 15.46
CA ASP A 219 7.77 2.76 14.90
C ASP A 219 8.47 3.30 13.65
N GLY A 220 9.48 2.61 13.11
CA GLY A 220 10.15 2.96 11.84
C GLY A 220 9.93 1.92 10.74
N THR A 221 10.52 2.16 9.57
CA THR A 221 10.51 1.20 8.46
C THR A 221 11.32 -0.04 8.83
N MET A 222 10.64 -1.19 8.90
CA MET A 222 11.23 -2.48 9.27
C MET A 222 11.88 -3.14 8.06
N HIS A 223 11.24 -3.04 6.90
CA HIS A 223 11.78 -3.48 5.64
C HIS A 223 11.19 -2.68 4.49
N SER A 224 11.91 -2.67 3.38
CA SER A 224 11.40 -2.20 2.10
C SER A 224 11.44 -3.37 1.12
N PHE A 225 10.37 -3.55 0.35
CA PHE A 225 10.32 -4.55 -0.70
C PHE A 225 10.10 -3.87 -2.05
N ILE A 226 10.89 -4.27 -3.04
CA ILE A 226 10.83 -3.74 -4.41
C ILE A 226 10.71 -4.92 -5.35
N ALA A 227 9.64 -4.92 -6.13
CA ALA A 227 9.36 -5.91 -7.15
C ALA A 227 9.57 -5.30 -8.55
N ASP A 228 10.46 -5.89 -9.35
CA ASP A 228 10.50 -5.69 -10.80
C ASP A 228 9.43 -6.60 -11.41
N LEU A 229 8.40 -5.99 -12.00
CA LEU A 229 7.21 -6.72 -12.44
C LEU A 229 7.40 -7.44 -13.78
N GLU A 230 8.49 -7.17 -14.50
CA GLU A 230 8.85 -7.95 -15.69
C GLU A 230 9.60 -9.24 -15.31
N GLY A 231 10.22 -9.29 -14.13
CA GLY A 231 11.13 -10.34 -13.69
C GLY A 231 10.45 -11.51 -12.98
N GLY A 232 9.60 -12.26 -13.70
CA GLY A 232 9.22 -13.64 -13.38
C GLY A 232 9.91 -14.65 -14.30
N GLU A 233 11.10 -14.33 -14.82
CA GLU A 233 11.80 -15.19 -15.77
C GLU A 233 12.33 -16.46 -15.07
N GLU A 234 12.07 -17.58 -15.74
CA GLU A 234 12.40 -18.97 -15.38
C GLU A 234 13.89 -19.22 -15.10
#